data_AF-A0A0K0MDE2-F1
#
_entry.id   AF-A0A0K0MDE2-F1
#
_cell.length_a   1.000
_cell.length_b   1.000
_cell.length_c   1.000
_cell.angle_alpha   90.00
_cell.angle_beta   90.00
_cell.angle_gamma   90.00
#
_symmetry.space_group_name_H-M   'P 1'
#
loop_
_entity.id
_entity.type
_entity.pdbx_description
1 polymer ?
#
loop_
_entity_poly.entity_id
_entity_poly.type
_entity_poly.pdbx_seq_one_letter_code
_entity_poly.pdbx_strand_id
1 'polypeptide(L)' 'MKIAFATQDKVHVDAHFGWAKAIVVYEVTPQGHRFVESFDFGGKLEEDGDEDKLAPKLDAIRDCAILYVAAIGG' A
#
# COMPACT_ATOMS: atom_id res chain seq x y z
N MET A 1 15.12 0.74 -6.19
CA MET A 1 13.99 -0.20 -6.13
C MET A 1 12.76 0.52 -5.59
N LYS A 2 11.55 0.18 -6.02
CA LYS A 2 10.32 0.75 -5.46
C LYS A 2 9.84 -0.07 -4.27
N ILE A 3 9.44 0.63 -3.21
CA ILE A 3 8.90 0.07 -1.97
C ILE A 3 7.54 0.71 -1.72
N ALA A 4 6.52 -0.13 -1.51
CA ALA A 4 5.18 0.27 -1.15
C ALA A 4 4.94 0.17 0.37
N PHE A 5 4.14 1.08 0.90
CA PHE A 5 3.76 1.12 2.32
C PHE A 5 2.23 1.25 2.43
N ALA A 6 1.57 0.25 3.02
CA ALA A 6 0.14 0.30 3.32
C ALA A 6 -0.11 1.14 4.57
N THR A 7 -1.01 2.11 4.47
CA THR A 7 -1.22 3.11 5.52
C THR A 7 -2.66 3.63 5.55
N GLN A 8 -3.11 4.02 6.75
CA GLN A 8 -4.37 4.72 6.99
C GLN A 8 -4.17 6.24 6.99
N ASP A 9 -2.98 6.73 7.34
CA ASP A 9 -2.70 8.15 7.63
C ASP A 9 -1.58 8.77 6.77
N LYS A 10 -0.90 7.98 5.94
CA LYS A 10 0.28 8.35 5.12
C LYS A 10 1.52 8.73 5.93
N VAL A 11 1.54 8.41 7.21
CA VAL A 11 2.66 8.67 8.14
C VAL A 11 3.21 7.36 8.70
N HIS A 12 2.35 6.40 9.04
CA HIS A 12 2.71 5.13 9.67
C HIS A 12 2.35 3.93 8.78
N VAL A 13 3.09 2.83 8.95
CA VAL A 13 2.69 1.52 8.42
C VAL A 13 1.72 0.88 9.41
N ASP A 14 0.45 1.23 9.28
CA ASP A 14 -0.61 0.92 10.24
C ASP A 14 -1.83 0.23 9.60
N ALA A 15 -1.75 -0.13 8.32
CA ALA A 15 -2.86 -0.74 7.60
C ALA A 15 -2.66 -2.23 7.28
N HIS A 16 -3.75 -2.99 7.39
CA HIS A 16 -3.91 -4.27 6.71
C HIS A 16 -3.99 -4.02 5.20
N PHE A 17 -3.30 -4.82 4.38
CA PHE A 17 -3.23 -4.61 2.92
C PHE A 17 -4.62 -4.45 2.28
N GLY A 18 -5.55 -5.36 2.61
CA GLY A 18 -6.88 -5.41 2.01
C GLY A 18 -7.70 -4.12 2.18
N TRP A 19 -7.48 -3.37 3.26
CA TRP A 19 -8.30 -2.19 3.62
C TRP A 19 -7.46 -0.95 3.91
N ALA A 20 -6.23 -0.92 3.39
CA ALA A 20 -5.43 0.30 3.41
C ALA A 20 -6.18 1.41 2.67
N LYS A 21 -6.34 2.57 3.32
CA LYS A 21 -6.86 3.79 2.69
C LYS A 21 -5.89 4.33 1.67
N ALA A 22 -4.59 4.12 1.88
CA ALA A 22 -3.59 4.49 0.91
C ALA A 22 -2.46 3.47 0.84
N ILE A 23 -1.83 3.43 -0.33
CA ILE A 23 -0.50 2.87 -0.52
C ILE A 23 0.41 4.00 -0.96
N VAL A 24 1.52 4.18 -0.25
CA VAL A 24 2.53 5.18 -0.58
C VAL A 24 3.76 4.48 -1.14
N VAL A 25 4.29 4.96 -2.25
CA VAL A 25 5.45 4.35 -2.93
C VAL A 25 6.65 5.29 -2.87
N TYR A 26 7.78 4.74 -2.45
CA TYR A 26 9.08 5.39 -2.51
C TYR A 26 10.05 4.61 -3.40
N GLU A 27 10.90 5.34 -4.12
CA GLU A 27 12.08 4.80 -4.74
C GLU A 27 13.24 4.90 -3.74
N VAL A 28 13.88 3.76 -3.47
CA VAL A 28 15.01 3.66 -2.55
C VAL A 28 16.25 3.19 -3.30
N THR A 29 17.36 3.88 -3.03
CA THR A 29 18.70 3.61 -3.56
C THR A 29 19.69 3.57 -2.39
N PRO A 30 20.92 3.06 -2.58
CA PRO A 30 21.94 3.14 -1.54
C PRO A 30 22.27 4.57 -1.08
N GLN A 31 21.97 5.58 -1.89
CA GLN A 31 22.27 6.99 -1.62
C GLN A 31 21.12 7.75 -0.94
N GLY A 32 19.92 7.16 -0.89
CA GLY A 32 18.76 7.82 -0.30
C GLY A 32 17.43 7.32 -0.87
N HIS A 33 16.38 8.11 -0.65
CA HIS A 33 15.02 7.77 -1.04
C HIS A 33 14.29 8.97 -1.62
N ARG A 34 13.27 8.70 -2.43
CA ARG A 34 12.42 9.71 -3.07
C ARG A 34 10.98 9.24 -3.10
N PHE A 35 10.05 10.11 -2.72
CA PHE A 35 8.62 9.87 -2.89
C PHE A 35 8.31 9.74 -4.39
N VAL A 36 7.55 8.70 -4.77
CA VAL A 36 7.15 8.45 -6.15
C VAL A 36 5.70 8.84 -6.33
N GLU A 37 4.80 8.20 -5.60
CA GLU A 37 3.36 8.38 -5.76
C GLU A 37 2.61 7.89 -4.51
N SER A 38 1.39 8.39 -4.31
CA SER A 38 0.44 7.86 -3.34
C SER A 38 -0.85 7.48 -4.06
N PHE A 39 -1.30 6.25 -3.83
CA PHE A 39 -2.58 5.74 -4.30
C PHE A 39 -3.58 5.81 -3.16
N ASP A 40 -4.67 6.55 -3.34
CA ASP A 40 -5.78 6.62 -2.40
C ASP A 40 -6.90 5.68 -2.83
N PHE A 41 -7.37 4.86 -1.90
CA PHE A 41 -8.47 3.92 -2.09
C PHE A 41 -9.69 4.44 -1.32
N GLY A 42 -10.78 4.71 -2.03
CA GLY A 42 -12.05 5.11 -1.42
C GLY A 42 -12.97 3.92 -1.11
N GLY A 43 -14.20 4.22 -0.68
CA GLY A 43 -15.26 3.23 -0.46
C GLY A 43 -15.35 2.68 0.97
N LYS A 44 -16.18 1.65 1.17
CA LYS A 44 -16.27 0.94 2.47
C LYS A 44 -15.02 0.07 2.65
N LEU A 45 -14.04 0.58 3.39
CA LEU A 45 -12.81 -0.14 3.73
C LEU A 45 -12.97 -0.91 5.05
N GLU A 46 -14.08 -1.61 5.20
CA GLU A 46 -14.33 -2.51 6.33
C GLU A 46 -13.80 -3.91 6.01
N GLU A 47 -13.45 -4.65 7.05
CA GLU A 47 -13.13 -6.07 6.99
C GLU A 47 -14.41 -6.87 6.73
N ASP A 48 -14.81 -6.95 5.46
CA ASP A 48 -16.02 -7.67 5.01
C ASP A 48 -15.72 -8.82 4.04
N GLY A 49 -14.44 -9.06 3.74
CA GLY A 49 -14.00 -10.11 2.82
C GLY A 49 -14.24 -9.81 1.34
N ASP A 50 -14.54 -8.56 0.97
CA ASP A 50 -14.74 -8.16 -0.42
C ASP A 50 -13.41 -8.11 -1.19
N GLU A 51 -13.17 -9.12 -2.03
CA GLU A 51 -11.98 -9.28 -2.86
C GLU A 51 -11.91 -8.27 -4.02
N ASP A 52 -13.03 -7.66 -4.43
CA ASP A 52 -13.04 -6.66 -5.52
C ASP A 52 -12.20 -5.41 -5.12
N LYS A 53 -11.94 -5.22 -3.83
CA LYS A 53 -11.09 -4.17 -3.27
C LYS A 53 -9.59 -4.43 -3.44
N LEU A 54 -9.18 -5.63 -3.83
CA LEU A 54 -7.78 -6.05 -3.94
C LEU A 54 -7.16 -5.70 -5.29
N ALA A 55 -7.90 -5.88 -6.39
CA ALA A 55 -7.42 -5.61 -7.74
C ALA A 55 -6.73 -4.23 -7.91
N PRO A 56 -7.32 -3.10 -7.47
CA PRO A 56 -6.66 -1.80 -7.59
C PRO A 56 -5.39 -1.68 -6.71
N LYS A 57 -5.34 -2.37 -5.56
CA LYS A 57 -4.17 -2.36 -4.67
C LYS A 57 -3.03 -3.19 -5.23
N LEU A 58 -3.34 -4.33 -5.83
CA LEU A 58 -2.37 -5.19 -6.52
C LEU A 58 -1.75 -4.46 -7.71
N ASP A 59 -2.55 -3.71 -8.46
CA ASP A 59 -2.04 -2.93 -9.58
C ASP A 59 -1.12 -1.79 -9.13
N ALA A 60 -1.48 -1.10 -8.03
CA ALA A 60 -0.65 -0.05 -7.43
C ALA A 60 0.75 -0.53 -7.00
N ILE A 61 0.91 -1.81 -6.67
CA ILE A 61 2.19 -2.39 -6.21
C ILE A 61 2.87 -3.27 -7.28
N ARG A 62 2.34 -3.36 -8.50
CA ARG A 62 2.83 -4.26 -9.55
C ARG A 62 4.32 -4.07 -9.87
N ASP A 63 4.81 -2.83 -9.77
CA ASP A 63 6.22 -2.46 -10.00
C ASP A 63 7.00 -2.22 -8.68
N CYS A 64 6.46 -2.67 -7.54
CA CYS A 64 7.15 -2.60 -6.25
C CYS A 64 7.83 -3.93 -5.92
N ALA A 65 9.06 -3.85 -5.43
CA ALA A 65 9.83 -5.03 -5.01
C ALA A 65 9.52 -5.47 -3.58
N ILE A 66 9.09 -4.53 -2.72
CA ILE A 66 8.80 -4.74 -1.31
C ILE A 66 7.49 -4.02 -0.98
N LEU A 67 6.65 -4.66 -0.17
CA LEU A 67 5.47 -4.06 0.44
C LEU A 67 5.57 -4.20 1.97
N TYR A 68 5.45 -3.08 2.68
CA TYR A 68 5.30 -3.04 4.13
C TYR A 68 3.82 -2.89 4.51
N VAL A 69 3.37 -3.73 5.43
CA VAL A 69 1.98 -3.79 5.93
C VAL A 69 1.97 -4.06 7.42
N ALA A 70 0.92 -3.64 8.12
CA ALA A 70 0.68 -4.08 9.50
C ALA A 70 0.19 -5.54 9.54
N ALA A 71 -0.59 -5.95 8.54
CA ALA A 71 -1.08 -7.31 8.37
C ALA A 71 -1.51 -7.59 6.91
N ILE A 72 -1.57 -8.86 6.52
CA ILE A 72 -2.11 -9.32 5.24
C ILE A 72 -2.69 -10.73 5.43
N GLY A 73 -3.89 -10.97 4.90
CA GLY A 73 -4.50 -12.30 4.84
C GLY A 73 -3.77 -13.21 3.85
N GLY A 74 -3.69 -14.50 4.18
CA GLY A 74 -3.10 -15.55 3.34
C GLY A 74 -4.14 -16.36 2.57
#